data_AF-A0A9X2XFQ9-F1
#
_entry.id   AF-A0A9X2XFQ9-F1
#
_cell.length_a   1.000
_cell.length_b   1.000
_cell.length_c   1.000
_cell.angle_alpha   90.00
_cell.angle_beta   90.00
_cell.angle_gamma   90.00
#
_symmetry.space_group_name_H-M   'P 1'
#
loop_
_entity.id
_entity.type
_entity.pdbx_description
1 polymer ?
#
loop_
_entity_poly.entity_id
_entity_poly.type
_entity_poly.pdbx_seq_one_letter_code
_entity_poly.pdbx_strand_id
1 'polypeptide(L)'
;MKAFKVLPLALLSLLVGCAAKEPSLNDTLPKLTLQNVLPNVTANEHCNAQMDSDILYGIGFQMYENQELDDAKTCMVMAAPKHTRAFCYLSMIVRQDEQLTTEQRDTEAFNYTAYAALQNDWCAEYGLYQTYKYGNVGVEADAALATRWLERSSLHGYPEAQKELIEQHEERGELANAYAWTKVMKDDDNTAADALKKKMTAAQIADGEKRYSELAAQVASKKAMYAEAREEDVGRYSAEIYQEWPDTFKGMSSTERYNYVKQSMYTALDLPFTKSRGHVLSYIVINRAALLKKPDANIAKDPRIVAIMDDPDLSVGETIESGLKVVEKFYR
;
A
#
# COMPACT_ATOMS: atom_id res chain seq x y z
N MET A 1 -37.48 44.07 -68.37
CA MET A 1 -37.45 42.61 -68.15
C MET A 1 -36.69 42.36 -66.85
N LYS A 2 -37.34 41.69 -65.89
CA LYS A 2 -36.86 41.49 -64.51
C LYS A 2 -35.69 40.49 -64.48
N ALA A 3 -34.58 40.86 -63.85
CA ALA A 3 -33.46 39.97 -63.57
C ALA A 3 -33.67 39.30 -62.19
N PHE A 4 -33.67 37.96 -62.20
CA PHE A 4 -33.69 37.09 -61.02
C PHE A 4 -32.44 37.31 -60.16
N LYS A 5 -32.62 37.54 -58.85
CA LYS A 5 -31.56 37.32 -57.84
C LYS A 5 -31.91 36.07 -57.04
N VAL A 6 -31.13 35.02 -57.25
CA VAL A 6 -31.10 33.81 -56.44
C VAL A 6 -30.15 34.08 -55.26
N LEU A 7 -30.66 33.97 -54.03
CA LEU A 7 -29.84 33.91 -52.81
C LEU A 7 -29.47 32.44 -52.56
N PRO A 8 -28.21 32.08 -52.29
CA PRO A 8 -27.89 30.79 -51.71
C PRO A 8 -28.04 30.86 -50.18
N LEU A 9 -28.80 29.91 -49.62
CA LEU A 9 -28.83 29.59 -48.19
C LEU A 9 -27.41 29.26 -47.72
N ALA A 10 -26.88 30.01 -46.76
CA ALA A 10 -25.75 29.58 -45.95
C ALA A 10 -26.29 28.68 -44.83
N LEU A 11 -26.10 27.36 -44.95
CA LEU A 11 -26.20 26.44 -43.82
C LEU A 11 -24.99 26.69 -42.90
N LEU A 12 -25.22 27.35 -41.77
CA LEU A 12 -24.32 27.25 -40.62
C LEU A 12 -24.67 25.98 -39.85
N SER A 13 -23.91 24.91 -40.10
CA SER A 13 -23.86 23.76 -39.20
C SER A 13 -23.07 24.13 -37.95
N LEU A 14 -23.77 24.51 -36.90
CA LEU A 14 -23.24 24.58 -35.54
C LEU A 14 -22.97 23.15 -35.05
N LEU A 15 -21.74 22.68 -35.22
CA LEU A 15 -21.22 21.52 -34.48
C LEU A 15 -20.96 21.97 -33.04
N VAL A 16 -21.99 21.89 -32.21
CA VAL A 16 -21.83 21.85 -30.75
C VAL A 16 -21.16 20.52 -30.46
N GLY A 17 -19.83 20.52 -30.41
CA GLY A 17 -19.05 19.39 -29.90
C GLY A 17 -19.39 19.21 -28.43
N CYS A 18 -20.22 18.23 -28.11
CA CYS A 18 -20.28 17.67 -26.77
C CYS A 18 -18.89 17.11 -26.46
N ALA A 19 -18.06 17.88 -25.74
CA ALA A 19 -16.91 17.29 -25.07
C ALA A 19 -17.48 16.31 -24.03
N ALA A 20 -17.59 15.03 -24.41
CA ALA A 20 -17.98 13.99 -23.49
C ALA A 20 -16.96 14.03 -22.33
N LYS A 21 -17.45 14.29 -21.12
CA LYS A 21 -16.62 14.31 -19.92
C LYS A 21 -15.95 12.94 -19.82
N GLU A 22 -14.62 12.92 -19.75
CA GLU A 22 -13.86 11.70 -19.65
C GLU A 22 -14.35 10.89 -18.42
N PRO A 23 -14.62 9.57 -18.57
CA PRO A 23 -15.16 8.76 -17.48
C PRO A 23 -14.18 8.73 -16.30
N SER A 24 -14.68 8.59 -15.07
CA SER A 24 -13.80 8.42 -13.92
C SER A 24 -13.02 7.12 -14.03
N LEU A 25 -11.83 7.02 -13.42
CA LEU A 25 -11.03 5.79 -13.44
C LEU A 25 -11.82 4.59 -12.91
N ASN A 26 -12.66 4.78 -11.88
CA ASN A 26 -13.48 3.70 -11.35
C ASN A 26 -14.60 3.25 -12.32
N ASP A 27 -15.00 4.09 -13.28
CA ASP A 27 -15.96 3.72 -14.31
C ASP A 27 -15.35 2.87 -15.43
N THR A 28 -14.02 2.82 -15.53
CA THR A 28 -13.31 1.96 -16.48
C THR A 28 -13.13 0.53 -15.96
N LEU A 29 -13.52 0.26 -14.71
CA LEU A 29 -13.36 -1.04 -14.06
C LEU A 29 -14.68 -1.84 -14.03
N PRO A 30 -14.61 -3.18 -13.98
CA PRO A 30 -15.79 -4.02 -13.79
C PRO A 30 -16.53 -3.65 -12.49
N LYS A 31 -17.85 -3.87 -12.48
CA LYS A 31 -18.67 -3.64 -11.28
C LYS A 31 -18.52 -4.82 -10.30
N LEU A 32 -17.46 -4.75 -9.50
CA LEU A 32 -17.08 -5.79 -8.53
C LEU A 32 -17.68 -5.54 -7.14
N THR A 33 -17.96 -6.63 -6.44
CA THR A 33 -18.38 -6.66 -5.03
C THR A 33 -17.56 -7.70 -4.30
N LEU A 34 -17.46 -7.60 -2.97
CA LEU A 34 -16.70 -8.56 -2.17
C LEU A 34 -17.15 -10.01 -2.42
N GLN A 35 -18.46 -10.21 -2.61
CA GLN A 35 -19.07 -11.51 -2.86
C GLN A 35 -18.75 -12.09 -4.23
N ASN A 36 -18.55 -11.25 -5.25
CA ASN A 36 -18.26 -11.74 -6.61
C ASN A 36 -16.76 -11.85 -6.91
N VAL A 37 -15.92 -11.15 -6.14
CA VAL A 37 -14.47 -11.17 -6.33
C VAL A 37 -13.80 -12.25 -5.49
N LEU A 38 -14.30 -12.59 -4.30
CA LEU A 38 -13.70 -13.60 -3.44
C LEU A 38 -14.27 -15.00 -3.71
N PRO A 39 -13.42 -16.03 -3.86
CA PRO A 39 -13.87 -17.41 -3.91
C PRO A 39 -14.30 -17.89 -2.52
N ASN A 40 -15.08 -18.97 -2.48
CA ASN A 40 -15.32 -19.69 -1.22
C ASN A 40 -14.09 -20.53 -0.87
N VAL A 41 -13.62 -20.43 0.36
CA VAL A 41 -12.52 -21.24 0.90
C VAL A 41 -12.96 -21.97 2.17
N THR A 42 -12.38 -23.14 2.42
CA THR A 42 -12.55 -23.87 3.67
C THR A 42 -11.39 -23.60 4.60
N ALA A 43 -11.61 -23.71 5.92
CA ALA A 43 -10.52 -23.64 6.88
C ALA A 43 -9.49 -24.75 6.66
N ASN A 44 -8.22 -24.43 6.91
CA ASN A 44 -7.10 -25.38 6.94
C ASN A 44 -6.50 -25.39 8.36
N GLU A 45 -5.35 -26.04 8.55
CA GLU A 45 -4.69 -26.13 9.86
C GLU A 45 -4.15 -24.79 10.37
N HIS A 46 -3.95 -23.82 9.49
CA HIS A 46 -3.31 -22.53 9.79
C HIS A 46 -4.30 -21.37 9.93
N CYS A 47 -5.40 -21.42 9.19
CA CYS A 47 -6.31 -20.31 8.95
C CYS A 47 -7.77 -20.76 9.01
N ASN A 48 -8.55 -20.07 9.84
CA ASN A 48 -9.98 -20.28 9.96
C ASN A 48 -10.72 -18.96 10.20
N ALA A 49 -12.04 -18.95 9.96
CA ALA A 49 -12.86 -17.74 10.01
C ALA A 49 -13.03 -17.11 11.40
N GLN A 50 -12.61 -17.77 12.49
CA GLN A 50 -12.62 -17.18 13.84
C GLN A 50 -11.36 -16.39 14.15
N MET A 51 -10.32 -16.55 13.34
CA MET A 51 -9.11 -15.76 13.46
C MET A 51 -9.37 -14.34 12.96
N ASP A 52 -8.67 -13.40 13.55
CA ASP A 52 -8.80 -12.03 13.15
C ASP A 52 -8.03 -11.73 11.88
N SER A 53 -8.54 -10.75 11.14
CA SER A 53 -8.09 -10.44 9.79
C SER A 53 -6.62 -10.01 9.71
N ASP A 54 -6.09 -9.32 10.72
CA ASP A 54 -4.68 -8.94 10.81
C ASP A 54 -3.76 -10.16 10.95
N ILE A 55 -4.18 -11.13 11.77
CA ILE A 55 -3.45 -12.39 11.97
C ILE A 55 -3.52 -13.24 10.69
N LEU A 56 -4.72 -13.40 10.10
CA LEU A 56 -4.91 -14.12 8.85
C LEU A 56 -4.07 -13.53 7.72
N TYR A 57 -4.04 -12.20 7.61
CA TYR A 57 -3.22 -11.50 6.63
C TYR A 57 -1.72 -11.77 6.85
N GLY A 58 -1.24 -11.64 8.09
CA GLY A 58 0.17 -11.88 8.41
C GLY A 58 0.62 -13.32 8.18
N ILE A 59 -0.21 -14.31 8.53
CA ILE A 59 0.05 -15.73 8.24
C ILE A 59 0.04 -15.97 6.73
N GLY A 60 -0.97 -15.46 6.02
CA GLY A 60 -1.04 -15.57 4.57
C GLY A 60 0.17 -14.94 3.87
N PHE A 61 0.70 -13.83 4.41
CA PHE A 61 1.89 -13.17 3.90
C PHE A 61 3.13 -14.05 4.11
N GLN A 62 3.31 -14.62 5.31
CA GLN A 62 4.41 -15.54 5.60
C GLN A 62 4.41 -16.74 4.66
N MET A 63 3.24 -17.35 4.45
CA MET A 63 3.09 -18.49 3.53
C MET A 63 3.37 -18.12 2.08
N TYR A 64 2.94 -16.93 1.65
CA TYR A 64 3.25 -16.42 0.32
C TYR A 64 4.77 -16.30 0.11
N GLU A 65 5.48 -15.72 1.07
CA GLU A 65 6.95 -15.62 1.03
C GLU A 65 7.62 -17.00 0.99
N ASN A 66 7.04 -17.98 1.71
CA ASN A 66 7.49 -19.37 1.72
C ASN A 66 7.08 -20.19 0.47
N GLN A 67 6.35 -19.60 -0.48
CA GLN A 67 5.79 -20.28 -1.65
C GLN A 67 4.73 -21.36 -1.35
N GLU A 68 4.08 -21.27 -0.18
CA GLU A 68 2.96 -22.12 0.25
C GLU A 68 1.64 -21.53 -0.27
N LEU A 69 1.50 -21.44 -1.60
CA LEU A 69 0.51 -20.58 -2.25
C LEU A 69 -0.96 -20.96 -2.00
N ASP A 70 -1.28 -22.25 -1.86
CA ASP A 70 -2.65 -22.71 -1.60
C ASP A 70 -3.14 -22.31 -0.19
N ASP A 71 -2.28 -22.46 0.81
CA ASP A 71 -2.58 -22.04 2.18
C ASP A 71 -2.56 -20.52 2.30
N ALA A 72 -1.61 -19.84 1.64
CA ALA A 72 -1.59 -18.39 1.53
C ALA A 72 -2.89 -17.84 0.93
N LYS A 73 -3.40 -18.45 -0.16
CA LYS A 73 -4.68 -18.10 -0.79
C LYS A 73 -5.82 -18.20 0.22
N THR A 74 -5.88 -19.30 0.96
CA THR A 74 -6.93 -19.54 1.97
C THR A 74 -6.92 -18.44 3.04
N CYS A 75 -5.76 -18.14 3.62
CA CYS A 75 -5.62 -17.09 4.63
C CYS A 75 -5.95 -15.68 4.07
N MET A 76 -5.48 -15.37 2.86
CA MET A 76 -5.71 -14.07 2.22
C MET A 76 -7.17 -13.85 1.86
N VAL A 77 -7.89 -14.88 1.39
CA VAL A 77 -9.34 -14.79 1.15
C VAL A 77 -10.10 -14.49 2.44
N MET A 78 -9.71 -15.12 3.56
CA MET A 78 -10.35 -14.86 4.85
C MET A 78 -10.02 -13.48 5.43
N ALA A 79 -8.84 -12.92 5.13
CA ALA A 79 -8.42 -11.59 5.54
C ALA A 79 -9.01 -10.46 4.67
N ALA A 80 -9.19 -10.68 3.38
CA ALA A 80 -9.58 -9.67 2.40
C ALA A 80 -10.81 -8.81 2.75
N PRO A 81 -11.88 -9.32 3.41
CA PRO A 81 -13.02 -8.49 3.83
C PRO A 81 -12.68 -7.30 4.73
N LYS A 82 -11.58 -7.35 5.47
CA LYS A 82 -11.13 -6.28 6.37
C LYS A 82 -9.70 -5.82 6.09
N HIS A 83 -9.03 -6.42 5.10
CA HIS A 83 -7.64 -6.12 4.76
C HIS A 83 -7.48 -6.02 3.24
N THR A 84 -7.75 -4.84 2.68
CA THR A 84 -7.74 -4.59 1.22
C THR A 84 -6.45 -5.05 0.54
N ARG A 85 -5.29 -4.85 1.18
CA ARG A 85 -3.99 -5.27 0.64
C ARG A 85 -3.91 -6.77 0.32
N ALA A 86 -4.73 -7.61 0.97
CA ALA A 86 -4.80 -9.04 0.67
C ALA A 86 -5.11 -9.32 -0.80
N PHE A 87 -5.88 -8.44 -1.46
CA PHE A 87 -6.20 -8.56 -2.88
C PHE A 87 -4.98 -8.45 -3.80
N CYS A 88 -3.96 -7.66 -3.43
CA CYS A 88 -2.71 -7.61 -4.19
C CYS A 88 -1.99 -8.97 -4.14
N TYR A 89 -1.95 -9.61 -2.97
CA TYR A 89 -1.38 -10.96 -2.84
C TYR A 89 -2.24 -12.01 -3.54
N LEU A 90 -3.57 -11.96 -3.44
CA LEU A 90 -4.46 -12.85 -4.19
C LEU A 90 -4.24 -12.74 -5.70
N SER A 91 -4.02 -11.53 -6.23
CA SER A 91 -3.66 -11.32 -7.63
C SER A 91 -2.32 -11.97 -7.99
N MET A 92 -1.32 -11.94 -7.11
CA MET A 92 -0.01 -12.55 -7.37
C MET A 92 -0.05 -14.08 -7.23
N ILE A 93 -0.85 -14.59 -6.28
CA ILE A 93 -1.06 -16.02 -6.04
C ILE A 93 -1.81 -16.65 -7.21
N VAL A 94 -2.95 -16.08 -7.63
CA VAL A 94 -3.78 -16.69 -8.68
C VAL A 94 -3.07 -16.75 -10.03
N ARG A 95 -2.15 -15.84 -10.31
CA ARG A 95 -1.31 -15.86 -11.53
C ARG A 95 -0.39 -17.08 -11.61
N GLN A 96 -0.16 -17.75 -10.49
CA GLN A 96 0.68 -18.94 -10.36
C GLN A 96 -0.16 -20.21 -10.15
N ASP A 97 -1.50 -20.10 -10.15
CA ASP A 97 -2.40 -21.24 -9.93
C ASP A 97 -2.46 -22.13 -11.19
N GLU A 98 -1.71 -23.24 -11.16
CA GLU A 98 -1.60 -24.18 -12.27
C GLU A 98 -2.90 -24.95 -12.53
N GLN A 99 -3.86 -24.94 -11.60
CA GLN A 99 -5.16 -25.60 -11.77
C GLN A 99 -6.10 -24.79 -12.65
N LEU A 100 -5.84 -23.48 -12.78
CA LEU A 100 -6.64 -22.57 -13.60
C LEU A 100 -6.11 -22.50 -15.04
N THR A 101 -7.01 -22.23 -15.99
CA THR A 101 -6.59 -21.83 -17.33
C THR A 101 -5.97 -20.43 -17.30
N THR A 102 -5.20 -20.07 -18.33
CA THR A 102 -4.65 -18.72 -18.44
C THR A 102 -5.74 -17.64 -18.41
N GLU A 103 -6.87 -17.86 -19.08
CA GLU A 103 -7.99 -16.92 -19.09
C GLU A 103 -8.61 -16.73 -17.70
N GLN A 104 -8.74 -17.82 -16.93
CA GLN A 104 -9.23 -17.77 -15.55
C GLN A 104 -8.26 -17.01 -14.64
N ARG A 105 -6.96 -17.34 -14.71
CA ARG A 105 -5.92 -16.64 -13.95
C ARG A 105 -5.92 -15.15 -14.25
N ASP A 106 -5.98 -14.81 -15.53
CA ASP A 106 -6.01 -13.44 -16.00
C ASP A 106 -7.25 -12.70 -15.46
N THR A 107 -8.43 -13.26 -15.67
CA THR A 107 -9.68 -12.64 -15.20
C THR A 107 -9.70 -12.44 -13.69
N GLU A 108 -9.29 -13.43 -12.90
CA GLU A 108 -9.25 -13.33 -11.44
C GLU A 108 -8.21 -12.32 -10.95
N ALA A 109 -6.99 -12.35 -11.50
CA ALA A 109 -5.93 -11.42 -11.12
C ALA A 109 -6.32 -9.96 -11.43
N PHE A 110 -6.92 -9.72 -12.59
CA PHE A 110 -7.43 -8.40 -12.92
C PHE A 110 -8.54 -7.97 -11.96
N ASN A 111 -9.49 -8.85 -11.63
CA ASN A 111 -10.58 -8.52 -10.73
C ASN A 111 -10.08 -8.22 -9.30
N TYR A 112 -9.11 -8.98 -8.77
CA TYR A 112 -8.51 -8.67 -7.48
C TYR A 112 -7.81 -7.30 -7.49
N THR A 113 -7.01 -7.03 -8.52
CA THR A 113 -6.32 -5.74 -8.67
C THR A 113 -7.32 -4.58 -8.84
N ALA A 114 -8.34 -4.74 -9.69
CA ALA A 114 -9.38 -3.75 -9.90
C ALA A 114 -10.17 -3.47 -8.62
N TYR A 115 -10.53 -4.52 -7.86
CA TYR A 115 -11.26 -4.35 -6.60
C TYR A 115 -10.43 -3.58 -5.56
N ALA A 116 -9.14 -3.90 -5.41
CA ALA A 116 -8.25 -3.18 -4.50
C ALA A 116 -8.08 -1.71 -4.90
N ALA A 117 -7.95 -1.41 -6.19
CA ALA A 117 -7.87 -0.04 -6.69
C ALA A 117 -9.20 0.74 -6.49
N LEU A 118 -10.36 0.07 -6.56
CA LEU A 118 -11.65 0.67 -6.19
C LEU A 118 -11.71 1.07 -4.70
N GLN A 119 -10.96 0.36 -3.84
CA GLN A 119 -10.80 0.69 -2.43
C GLN A 119 -9.67 1.70 -2.16
N ASN A 120 -9.09 2.31 -3.20
CA ASN A 120 -7.94 3.22 -3.15
C ASN A 120 -6.66 2.56 -2.59
N ASP A 121 -6.36 1.30 -2.91
CA ASP A 121 -5.05 0.72 -2.55
C ASP A 121 -3.96 1.17 -3.54
N TRP A 122 -2.86 1.76 -3.05
CA TRP A 122 -1.82 2.30 -3.93
C TRP A 122 -1.08 1.25 -4.76
N CYS A 123 -0.93 0.02 -4.23
CA CYS A 123 -0.25 -1.07 -4.92
C CYS A 123 -1.08 -1.51 -6.12
N ALA A 124 -2.39 -1.62 -5.93
CA ALA A 124 -3.33 -1.96 -6.98
C ALA A 124 -3.48 -0.87 -8.05
N GLU A 125 -3.46 0.41 -7.67
CA GLU A 125 -3.48 1.52 -8.63
C GLU A 125 -2.27 1.48 -9.58
N TYR A 126 -1.07 1.20 -9.04
CA TYR A 126 0.12 0.98 -9.86
C TYR A 126 0.06 -0.33 -10.66
N GLY A 127 -0.57 -1.37 -10.10
CA GLY A 127 -0.86 -2.62 -10.80
C GLY A 127 -1.69 -2.40 -12.07
N LEU A 128 -2.76 -1.61 -11.98
CA LEU A 128 -3.59 -1.26 -13.15
C LEU A 128 -2.82 -0.45 -14.18
N TYR A 129 -1.96 0.48 -13.75
CA TYR A 129 -1.04 1.16 -14.67
C TYR A 129 -0.20 0.16 -15.47
N GLN A 130 0.43 -0.82 -14.82
CA GLN A 130 1.22 -1.83 -15.51
C GLN A 130 0.36 -2.69 -16.46
N THR A 131 -0.84 -3.08 -16.02
CA THR A 131 -1.76 -3.85 -16.87
C THR A 131 -2.11 -3.11 -18.15
N TYR A 132 -2.52 -1.85 -18.07
CA TYR A 132 -2.86 -1.05 -19.25
C TYR A 132 -1.63 -0.60 -20.05
N LYS A 133 -0.45 -0.45 -19.44
CA LYS A 133 0.79 -0.11 -20.18
C LYS A 133 1.22 -1.26 -21.09
N TYR A 134 1.18 -2.49 -20.58
CA TYR A 134 1.73 -3.64 -21.29
C TYR A 134 0.69 -4.48 -22.04
N GLY A 135 -0.59 -4.34 -21.70
CA GLY A 135 -1.65 -5.20 -22.24
C GLY A 135 -1.47 -6.65 -21.79
N ASN A 136 -1.72 -6.92 -20.52
CA ASN A 136 -1.58 -8.25 -19.93
C ASN A 136 -2.83 -8.63 -19.13
N VAL A 137 -2.88 -9.86 -18.61
CA VAL A 137 -3.96 -10.28 -17.70
C VAL A 137 -5.33 -10.16 -18.40
N GLY A 138 -5.40 -10.61 -19.67
CA GLY A 138 -6.61 -10.54 -20.49
C GLY A 138 -7.08 -9.14 -20.92
N VAL A 139 -6.28 -8.10 -20.68
CA VAL A 139 -6.63 -6.70 -20.98
C VAL A 139 -5.72 -6.15 -22.08
N GLU A 140 -6.30 -5.42 -23.04
CA GLU A 140 -5.54 -4.73 -24.09
C GLU A 140 -4.77 -3.52 -23.55
N ALA A 141 -3.63 -3.21 -24.16
CA ALA A 141 -2.86 -2.03 -23.78
C ALA A 141 -3.63 -0.75 -24.12
N ASP A 142 -3.66 0.19 -23.18
CA ASP A 142 -4.22 1.52 -23.33
C ASP A 142 -3.31 2.53 -22.62
N ALA A 143 -2.45 3.19 -23.39
CA ALA A 143 -1.46 4.12 -22.86
C ALA A 143 -2.08 5.35 -22.17
N ALA A 144 -3.25 5.80 -22.63
CA ALA A 144 -3.94 6.94 -22.04
C ALA A 144 -4.51 6.56 -20.67
N LEU A 145 -5.19 5.42 -20.58
CA LEU A 145 -5.72 4.91 -19.32
C LEU A 145 -4.62 4.52 -18.34
N ALA A 146 -3.53 3.92 -18.83
CA ALA A 146 -2.35 3.61 -18.03
C ALA A 146 -1.77 4.87 -17.35
N THR A 147 -1.58 5.95 -18.12
CA THR A 147 -1.07 7.23 -17.59
C THR A 147 -1.97 7.77 -16.48
N ARG A 148 -3.29 7.68 -16.64
CA ARG A 148 -4.24 8.14 -15.62
C ARG A 148 -4.17 7.31 -14.33
N TRP A 149 -4.00 6.00 -14.42
CA TRP A 149 -3.78 5.14 -13.23
C TRP A 149 -2.44 5.42 -12.55
N LEU A 150 -1.39 5.69 -13.33
CA LEU A 150 -0.08 6.08 -12.82
C LEU A 150 -0.14 7.42 -12.06
N GLU A 151 -0.85 8.41 -12.60
CA GLU A 151 -1.09 9.70 -11.95
C GLU A 151 -1.85 9.51 -10.63
N ARG A 152 -2.89 8.68 -10.61
CA ARG A 152 -3.64 8.39 -9.37
C ARG A 152 -2.75 7.75 -8.31
N SER A 153 -1.97 6.72 -8.65
CA SER A 153 -1.03 6.08 -7.73
C SER A 153 0.06 7.06 -7.25
N SER A 154 0.53 7.95 -8.12
CA SER A 154 1.51 9.00 -7.79
C SER A 154 0.94 10.05 -6.85
N LEU A 155 -0.33 10.44 -7.02
CA LEU A 155 -1.08 11.31 -6.11
C LEU A 155 -1.36 10.61 -4.78
N HIS A 156 -1.55 9.30 -4.79
CA HIS A 156 -1.60 8.51 -3.57
C HIS A 156 -0.22 8.42 -2.87
N GLY A 157 0.83 8.90 -3.55
CA GLY A 157 2.17 9.08 -3.00
C GLY A 157 3.13 7.93 -3.29
N TYR A 158 2.68 6.89 -4.01
CA TYR A 158 3.45 5.66 -4.16
C TYR A 158 4.81 5.93 -4.83
N PRO A 159 5.95 5.63 -4.16
CA PRO A 159 7.26 6.06 -4.63
C PRO A 159 7.62 5.53 -6.03
N GLU A 160 7.29 4.29 -6.34
CA GLU A 160 7.54 3.65 -7.63
C GLU A 160 6.70 4.29 -8.73
N ALA A 161 5.42 4.60 -8.45
CA ALA A 161 4.58 5.35 -9.39
C ALA A 161 5.14 6.76 -9.66
N GLN A 162 5.58 7.47 -8.62
CA GLN A 162 6.15 8.80 -8.75
C GLN A 162 7.44 8.78 -9.58
N LYS A 163 8.32 7.79 -9.37
CA LYS A 163 9.56 7.63 -10.17
C LYS A 163 9.24 7.39 -11.64
N GLU A 164 8.36 6.44 -11.93
CA GLU A 164 7.96 6.15 -13.31
C GLU A 164 7.28 7.36 -13.97
N LEU A 165 6.45 8.12 -13.24
CA LEU A 165 5.81 9.32 -13.78
C LEU A 165 6.82 10.43 -14.08
N ILE A 166 7.83 10.61 -13.23
CA ILE A 166 8.95 11.54 -13.48
C ILE A 166 9.71 11.12 -14.74
N GLU A 167 10.07 9.83 -14.85
CA GLU A 167 10.79 9.29 -16.01
C GLU A 167 10.01 9.55 -17.32
N GLN A 168 8.70 9.26 -17.35
CA GLN A 168 7.86 9.52 -18.53
C GLN A 168 7.79 11.01 -18.89
N HIS A 169 7.74 11.92 -17.90
CA HIS A 169 7.79 13.35 -18.17
C HIS A 169 9.17 13.78 -18.72
N GLU A 170 10.27 13.24 -18.21
CA GLU A 170 11.60 13.52 -18.73
C GLU A 170 11.76 13.04 -20.17
N GLU A 171 11.31 11.83 -20.50
CA GLU A 171 11.35 11.25 -21.85
C GLU A 171 10.55 12.08 -22.86
N ARG A 172 9.42 12.64 -22.44
CA ARG A 172 8.59 13.54 -23.26
C ARG A 172 9.13 14.98 -23.34
N GLY A 173 10.22 15.28 -22.62
CA GLY A 173 10.78 16.64 -22.53
C GLY A 173 9.92 17.61 -21.72
N GLU A 174 8.98 17.11 -20.92
CA GLU A 174 8.06 17.86 -20.08
C GLU A 174 8.74 18.27 -18.76
N LEU A 175 9.87 18.98 -18.87
CA LEU A 175 10.77 19.24 -17.74
C LEU A 175 10.11 19.95 -16.56
N ALA A 176 9.08 20.77 -16.78
CA ALA A 176 8.32 21.42 -15.70
C ALA A 176 7.51 20.42 -14.85
N ASN A 177 6.91 19.40 -15.48
CA ASN A 177 6.20 18.33 -14.77
C ASN A 177 7.18 17.44 -14.02
N ALA A 178 8.25 16.99 -14.68
CA ALA A 178 9.29 16.19 -14.05
C ALA A 178 9.86 16.91 -12.81
N TYR A 179 10.24 18.18 -12.95
CA TYR A 179 10.74 19.00 -11.85
C TYR A 179 9.77 19.08 -10.67
N ALA A 180 8.48 19.32 -10.93
CA ALA A 180 7.47 19.43 -9.90
C ALA A 180 7.31 18.13 -9.11
N TRP A 181 7.21 16.99 -9.79
CA TRP A 181 7.11 15.67 -9.16
C TRP A 181 8.38 15.26 -8.42
N THR A 182 9.57 15.57 -8.95
CA THR A 182 10.83 15.35 -8.22
C THR A 182 10.87 16.13 -6.90
N LYS A 183 10.34 17.36 -6.87
CA LYS A 183 10.19 18.13 -5.62
C LYS A 183 9.15 17.55 -4.66
N VAL A 184 8.08 16.94 -5.16
CA VAL A 184 7.09 16.24 -4.34
C VAL A 184 7.73 15.06 -3.61
N MET A 185 8.50 14.23 -4.33
CA MET A 185 9.18 13.07 -3.75
C MET A 185 10.10 13.44 -2.58
N LYS A 186 10.71 14.64 -2.64
CA LYS A 186 11.73 15.12 -1.69
C LYS A 186 12.82 14.08 -1.48
N ASP A 187 13.74 14.02 -2.43
CA ASP A 187 15.07 13.44 -2.17
C ASP A 187 15.75 14.22 -1.04
N ASP A 188 16.56 13.53 -0.23
CA ASP A 188 17.05 14.03 1.07
C ASP A 188 17.78 15.39 0.95
N ASP A 189 18.34 15.70 -0.23
CA ASP A 189 19.03 16.96 -0.54
C ASP A 189 18.57 17.68 -1.82
N ASN A 190 17.39 17.37 -2.39
CA ASN A 190 16.87 17.95 -3.65
C ASN A 190 17.79 17.84 -4.89
N THR A 191 18.76 16.92 -4.88
CA THR A 191 19.81 16.84 -5.91
C THR A 191 19.27 16.63 -7.32
N ALA A 192 18.27 15.75 -7.47
CA ALA A 192 17.62 15.47 -8.75
C ALA A 192 16.83 16.67 -9.29
N ALA A 193 16.13 17.40 -8.43
CA ALA A 193 15.38 18.59 -8.83
C ALA A 193 16.33 19.70 -9.32
N ASP A 194 17.47 19.89 -8.66
CA ASP A 194 18.49 20.85 -9.09
C ASP A 194 19.15 20.46 -10.42
N ALA A 195 19.32 19.16 -10.67
CA ALA A 195 19.83 18.67 -11.96
C ALA A 195 18.86 18.98 -13.12
N LEU A 196 17.55 18.80 -12.89
CA LEU A 196 16.51 19.17 -13.87
C LEU A 196 16.49 20.68 -14.11
N LYS A 197 16.53 21.47 -13.03
CA LYS A 197 16.50 22.93 -13.09
C LYS A 197 17.59 23.52 -13.98
N LYS A 198 18.80 22.92 -14.00
CA LYS A 198 19.92 23.34 -14.87
C LYS A 198 19.63 23.16 -16.37
N LYS A 199 18.69 22.30 -16.75
CA LYS A 199 18.29 22.04 -18.14
C LYS A 199 17.08 22.88 -18.57
N MET A 200 16.50 23.67 -17.67
CA MET A 200 15.24 24.37 -17.87
C MET A 200 15.42 25.87 -18.12
N THR A 201 14.48 26.45 -18.86
CA THR A 201 14.35 27.92 -18.98
C THR A 201 13.72 28.52 -17.72
N ALA A 202 13.88 29.82 -17.50
CA ALA A 202 13.24 30.53 -16.40
C ALA A 202 11.69 30.38 -16.39
N ALA A 203 11.07 30.32 -17.58
CA ALA A 203 9.64 30.10 -17.72
C ALA A 203 9.23 28.68 -17.28
N GLN A 204 9.98 27.66 -17.70
CA GLN A 204 9.74 26.27 -17.28
C GLN A 204 9.95 26.09 -15.77
N ILE A 205 10.92 26.78 -15.17
CA ILE A 205 11.14 26.75 -13.72
C ILE A 205 9.94 27.35 -13.00
N ALA A 206 9.46 28.52 -13.46
CA ALA A 206 8.28 29.16 -12.86
C ALA A 206 7.02 28.28 -12.98
N ASP A 207 6.81 27.63 -14.13
CA ASP A 207 5.71 26.68 -14.32
C ASP A 207 5.85 25.46 -13.41
N GLY A 208 7.05 24.88 -13.29
CA GLY A 208 7.33 23.75 -12.41
C GLY A 208 7.13 24.08 -10.93
N GLU A 209 7.52 25.28 -10.47
CA GLU A 209 7.28 25.75 -9.09
C GLU A 209 5.78 25.92 -8.79
N LYS A 210 5.01 26.43 -9.76
CA LYS A 210 3.56 26.52 -9.66
C LYS A 210 2.94 25.13 -9.54
N ARG A 211 3.29 24.21 -10.45
CA ARG A 211 2.81 22.81 -10.43
C ARG A 211 3.17 22.10 -9.14
N TYR A 212 4.39 22.28 -8.64
CA TYR A 212 4.82 21.72 -7.36
C TYR A 212 3.91 22.17 -6.23
N SER A 213 3.56 23.46 -6.18
CA SER A 213 2.68 24.01 -5.13
C SER A 213 1.28 23.40 -5.19
N GLU A 214 0.75 23.15 -6.39
CA GLU A 214 -0.55 22.50 -6.61
C GLU A 214 -0.52 21.01 -6.25
N LEU A 215 0.54 20.31 -6.64
CA LEU A 215 0.72 18.88 -6.38
C LEU A 215 0.96 18.60 -4.89
N ALA A 216 1.77 19.42 -4.21
CA ALA A 216 2.08 19.25 -2.79
C ALA A 216 0.84 19.32 -1.89
N ALA A 217 -0.25 19.95 -2.35
CA ALA A 217 -1.53 19.99 -1.66
C ALA A 217 -2.43 18.77 -1.95
N GLN A 218 -2.20 18.06 -3.06
CA GLN A 218 -3.02 16.93 -3.51
C GLN A 218 -2.41 15.58 -3.15
N VAL A 219 -1.08 15.49 -3.16
CA VAL A 219 -0.36 14.24 -2.89
C VAL A 219 -0.56 13.84 -1.44
N ALA A 220 -0.87 12.56 -1.20
CA ALA A 220 -1.04 12.02 0.14
C ALA A 220 0.23 12.27 0.98
N SER A 221 0.03 12.70 2.22
CA SER A 221 1.17 12.97 3.11
C SER A 221 2.00 11.69 3.35
N LYS A 222 3.32 11.83 3.54
CA LYS A 222 4.19 10.70 3.95
C LYS A 222 3.62 9.94 5.16
N LYS A 223 2.98 10.65 6.11
CA LYS A 223 2.30 10.03 7.26
C LYS A 223 1.15 9.12 6.85
N ALA A 224 0.31 9.54 5.90
CA ALA A 224 -0.82 8.74 5.42
C ALA A 224 -0.33 7.50 4.66
N MET A 225 0.68 7.68 3.80
CA MET A 225 1.34 6.58 3.11
C MET A 225 1.96 5.55 4.06
N TYR A 226 2.73 6.02 5.04
CA TYR A 226 3.26 5.14 6.07
C TYR A 226 2.12 4.48 6.85
N ALA A 227 1.03 5.18 7.14
CA ALA A 227 -0.09 4.55 7.83
C ALA A 227 -0.66 3.35 7.07
N GLU A 228 -0.83 3.46 5.76
CA GLU A 228 -1.28 2.35 4.92
C GLU A 228 -0.22 1.24 4.79
N ALA A 229 1.05 1.57 4.51
CA ALA A 229 2.11 0.58 4.42
C ALA A 229 2.32 -0.18 5.75
N ARG A 230 2.07 0.49 6.87
CA ARG A 230 2.18 -0.08 8.21
C ARG A 230 1.04 -1.04 8.57
N GLU A 231 -0.07 -1.06 7.83
CA GLU A 231 -1.12 -2.07 8.02
C GLU A 231 -0.56 -3.48 7.75
N GLU A 232 0.28 -3.62 6.74
CA GLU A 232 0.98 -4.87 6.46
C GLU A 232 1.90 -5.28 7.61
N ASP A 233 2.67 -4.34 8.17
CA ASP A 233 3.53 -4.59 9.33
C ASP A 233 2.72 -5.00 10.56
N VAL A 234 1.56 -4.38 10.82
CA VAL A 234 0.66 -4.79 11.91
C VAL A 234 0.23 -6.23 11.75
N GLY A 235 -0.18 -6.64 10.54
CA GLY A 235 -0.54 -8.03 10.27
C GLY A 235 0.62 -9.00 10.52
N ARG A 236 1.82 -8.66 10.02
CA ARG A 236 3.03 -9.47 10.22
C ARG A 236 3.40 -9.61 11.70
N TYR A 237 3.37 -8.54 12.49
CA TYR A 237 3.61 -8.63 13.93
C TYR A 237 2.51 -9.42 14.64
N SER A 238 1.25 -9.23 14.24
CA SER A 238 0.11 -9.92 14.86
C SER A 238 0.17 -11.43 14.64
N ALA A 239 0.53 -11.86 13.43
CA ALA A 239 0.74 -13.28 13.12
C ALA A 239 1.88 -13.89 13.94
N GLU A 240 3.05 -13.27 13.94
CA GLU A 240 4.22 -13.81 14.65
C GLU A 240 4.01 -13.86 16.16
N ILE A 241 3.41 -12.83 16.76
CA ILE A 241 3.04 -12.84 18.18
C ILE A 241 1.98 -13.90 18.47
N TYR A 242 1.00 -14.08 17.59
CA TYR A 242 -0.02 -15.10 17.76
C TYR A 242 0.56 -16.51 17.72
N GLN A 243 1.55 -16.77 16.87
CA GLN A 243 2.21 -18.07 16.73
C GLN A 243 3.19 -18.35 17.88
N GLU A 244 4.04 -17.38 18.23
CA GLU A 244 5.19 -17.61 19.12
C GLU A 244 4.97 -17.11 20.57
N TRP A 245 4.17 -16.06 20.77
CA TRP A 245 3.91 -15.45 22.08
C TRP A 245 2.41 -15.15 22.32
N PRO A 246 1.50 -16.13 22.19
CA PRO A 246 0.05 -15.90 22.20
C PRO A 246 -0.48 -15.26 23.49
N ASP A 247 0.20 -15.49 24.62
CA ASP A 247 -0.15 -14.89 25.91
C ASP A 247 -0.11 -13.35 25.89
N THR A 248 0.62 -12.75 24.95
CA THR A 248 0.61 -11.29 24.71
C THR A 248 -0.81 -10.77 24.48
N PHE A 249 -1.64 -11.55 23.78
CA PHE A 249 -3.00 -11.16 23.39
C PHE A 249 -4.09 -11.65 24.34
N LYS A 250 -3.70 -12.36 25.42
CA LYS A 250 -4.67 -12.91 26.37
C LYS A 250 -5.55 -11.81 26.97
N GLY A 251 -6.86 -12.01 26.87
CA GLY A 251 -7.88 -11.10 27.39
C GLY A 251 -8.15 -9.86 26.54
N MET A 252 -7.58 -9.76 25.33
CA MET A 252 -7.91 -8.70 24.38
C MET A 252 -9.03 -9.14 23.43
N SER A 253 -9.96 -8.23 23.12
CA SER A 253 -10.78 -8.34 21.92
C SER A 253 -9.95 -8.10 20.65
N SER A 254 -10.50 -8.46 19.48
CA SER A 254 -9.88 -8.21 18.17
C SER A 254 -9.46 -6.76 17.97
N THR A 255 -10.33 -5.81 18.37
CA THR A 255 -10.07 -4.37 18.20
C THR A 255 -8.97 -3.89 19.16
N GLU A 256 -8.99 -4.37 20.41
CA GLU A 256 -7.94 -4.03 21.39
C GLU A 256 -6.59 -4.57 20.97
N ARG A 257 -6.52 -5.82 20.48
CA ARG A 257 -5.28 -6.41 19.98
C ARG A 257 -4.71 -5.58 18.84
N TYR A 258 -5.49 -5.38 17.78
CA TYR A 258 -5.04 -4.65 16.60
C TYR A 258 -4.52 -3.25 16.99
N ASN A 259 -5.29 -2.52 17.83
CA ASN A 259 -4.87 -1.21 18.30
C ASN A 259 -3.60 -1.26 19.15
N TYR A 260 -3.45 -2.27 20.01
CA TYR A 260 -2.27 -2.46 20.83
C TYR A 260 -1.01 -2.69 19.98
N VAL A 261 -1.08 -3.61 19.01
CA VAL A 261 0.05 -3.90 18.10
C VAL A 261 0.42 -2.65 17.31
N LYS A 262 -0.57 -1.99 16.71
CA LYS A 262 -0.38 -0.76 15.94
C LYS A 262 0.31 0.33 16.76
N GLN A 263 -0.23 0.68 17.92
CA GLN A 263 0.31 1.76 18.77
C GLN A 263 1.70 1.42 19.32
N SER A 264 1.92 0.17 19.73
CA SER A 264 3.20 -0.28 20.24
C SER A 264 4.27 -0.29 19.16
N MET A 265 3.92 -0.70 17.93
CA MET A 265 4.80 -0.64 16.77
C MET A 265 5.20 0.81 16.46
N TYR A 266 4.25 1.74 16.37
CA TYR A 266 4.57 3.16 16.13
C TYR A 266 5.49 3.72 17.21
N THR A 267 5.20 3.42 18.48
CA THR A 267 6.03 3.85 19.59
C THR A 267 7.44 3.29 19.47
N ALA A 268 7.57 1.99 19.18
CA ALA A 268 8.86 1.31 19.08
C ALA A 268 9.72 1.87 17.94
N LEU A 269 9.14 2.18 16.79
CA LEU A 269 9.85 2.71 15.63
C LEU A 269 10.60 4.02 15.93
N ASP A 270 10.13 4.81 16.89
CA ASP A 270 10.74 6.08 17.28
C ASP A 270 11.78 5.93 18.42
N LEU A 271 12.02 4.71 18.91
CA LEU A 271 12.94 4.48 20.03
C LEU A 271 14.40 4.35 19.57
N PRO A 272 15.37 4.92 20.30
CA PRO A 272 16.78 4.91 19.90
C PRO A 272 17.41 3.53 19.71
N PHE A 273 16.96 2.52 20.47
CA PHE A 273 17.46 1.14 20.33
C PHE A 273 16.89 0.41 19.11
N THR A 274 15.84 0.93 18.47
CA THR A 274 15.12 0.24 17.40
C THR A 274 15.89 0.30 16.08
N LYS A 275 16.72 -0.71 15.88
CA LYS A 275 17.53 -0.90 14.66
C LYS A 275 16.96 -1.95 13.69
N SER A 276 15.93 -2.70 14.08
CA SER A 276 15.41 -3.83 13.31
C SER A 276 13.93 -4.10 13.59
N ARG A 277 13.29 -4.87 12.69
CA ARG A 277 11.93 -5.39 12.91
C ARG A 277 11.83 -6.21 14.19
N GLY A 278 12.89 -6.97 14.52
CA GLY A 278 12.99 -7.79 15.72
C GLY A 278 12.94 -6.96 17.02
N HIS A 279 13.54 -5.76 17.02
CA HIS A 279 13.43 -4.85 18.17
C HIS A 279 12.00 -4.35 18.38
N VAL A 280 11.29 -4.03 17.30
CA VAL A 280 9.87 -3.63 17.40
C VAL A 280 9.02 -4.78 17.96
N LEU A 281 9.19 -5.99 17.44
CA LEU A 281 8.50 -7.19 17.92
C LEU A 281 8.79 -7.43 19.42
N SER A 282 10.07 -7.39 19.79
CA SER A 282 10.51 -7.57 21.18
C SER A 282 9.88 -6.52 22.10
N TYR A 283 9.88 -5.26 21.67
CA TYR A 283 9.21 -4.19 22.39
C TYR A 283 7.71 -4.48 22.59
N ILE A 284 6.98 -4.87 21.53
CA ILE A 284 5.54 -5.14 21.62
C ILE A 284 5.25 -6.23 22.68
N VAL A 285 6.02 -7.33 22.69
CA VAL A 285 5.80 -8.44 23.62
C VAL A 285 6.18 -8.04 25.06
N ILE A 286 7.39 -7.50 25.26
CA ILE A 286 7.89 -7.12 26.60
C ILE A 286 7.02 -6.00 27.20
N ASN A 287 6.65 -5.00 26.39
CA ASN A 287 5.82 -3.88 26.83
C ASN A 287 4.45 -4.36 27.32
N ARG A 288 3.87 -5.36 26.67
CA ARG A 288 2.58 -5.91 27.07
C ARG A 288 2.66 -6.55 28.45
N ALA A 289 3.68 -7.37 28.67
CA ALA A 289 3.91 -8.02 29.94
C ALA A 289 4.13 -6.99 31.06
N ALA A 290 4.87 -5.90 30.76
CA ALA A 290 5.10 -4.81 31.70
C ALA A 290 3.79 -4.08 32.07
N LEU A 291 2.97 -3.72 31.08
CA LEU A 291 1.69 -3.03 31.29
C LEU A 291 0.68 -3.87 32.09
N LEU A 292 0.72 -5.20 31.96
CA LEU A 292 -0.10 -6.12 32.75
C LEU A 292 0.25 -6.10 34.24
N LYS A 293 1.52 -5.85 34.58
CA LYS A 293 2.00 -5.76 35.96
C LYS A 293 1.86 -4.35 36.51
N LYS A 294 2.14 -3.34 35.68
CA LYS A 294 2.18 -1.93 36.05
C LYS A 294 1.57 -1.08 34.91
N PRO A 295 0.34 -0.56 35.04
CA PRO A 295 -0.37 0.14 33.96
C PRO A 295 0.33 1.37 33.36
N ASP A 296 1.22 2.01 34.11
CA ASP A 296 2.03 3.16 33.70
C ASP A 296 3.49 2.79 33.37
N ALA A 297 3.77 1.49 33.14
CA ALA A 297 5.08 1.01 32.75
C ALA A 297 5.60 1.72 31.48
N ASN A 298 6.89 2.08 31.50
CA ASN A 298 7.60 2.58 30.34
C ASN A 298 8.93 1.84 30.22
N ILE A 299 8.92 0.74 29.47
CA ILE A 299 10.09 -0.14 29.34
C ILE A 299 11.25 0.55 28.61
N ALA A 300 10.98 1.57 27.80
CA ALA A 300 12.02 2.34 27.11
C ALA A 300 12.86 3.23 28.05
N LYS A 301 12.38 3.46 29.28
CA LYS A 301 13.12 4.16 30.34
C LYS A 301 13.80 3.22 31.34
N ASP A 302 13.62 1.91 31.19
CA ASP A 302 14.25 0.93 32.06
C ASP A 302 15.63 0.56 31.51
N PRO A 303 16.74 0.96 32.17
CA PRO A 303 18.08 0.69 31.65
C PRO A 303 18.39 -0.80 31.50
N ARG A 304 17.68 -1.68 32.23
CA ARG A 304 17.86 -3.14 32.10
C ARG A 304 17.25 -3.64 30.79
N ILE A 305 16.08 -3.14 30.43
CA ILE A 305 15.42 -3.48 29.16
C ILE A 305 16.21 -2.85 28.00
N VAL A 306 16.59 -1.57 28.11
CA VAL A 306 17.39 -0.90 27.07
C VAL A 306 18.70 -1.65 26.80
N ALA A 307 19.40 -2.09 27.85
CA ALA A 307 20.63 -2.89 27.69
C ALA A 307 20.39 -4.22 26.95
N ILE A 308 19.27 -4.90 27.23
CA ILE A 308 18.88 -6.13 26.51
C ILE A 308 18.54 -5.82 25.05
N MET A 309 17.81 -4.73 24.79
CA MET A 309 17.41 -4.33 23.43
C MET A 309 18.59 -3.84 22.57
N ASP A 310 19.66 -3.34 23.19
CA ASP A 310 20.86 -2.86 22.49
C ASP A 310 21.93 -3.95 22.32
N ASP A 311 21.74 -5.13 22.92
CA ASP A 311 22.69 -6.25 22.87
C ASP A 311 22.68 -6.90 21.47
N PRO A 312 23.75 -6.76 20.68
CA PRO A 312 23.78 -7.29 19.31
C PRO A 312 23.93 -8.82 19.26
N ASP A 313 24.26 -9.46 20.39
CA ASP A 313 24.51 -10.90 20.45
C ASP A 313 23.23 -11.70 20.74
N LEU A 314 22.14 -11.04 21.13
CA LEU A 314 20.86 -11.68 21.41
C LEU A 314 20.01 -11.84 20.15
N SER A 315 19.49 -13.05 19.94
CA SER A 315 18.38 -13.26 19.01
C SER A 315 17.11 -12.56 19.49
N VAL A 316 16.08 -12.47 18.63
CA VAL A 316 14.78 -11.91 19.00
C VAL A 316 14.12 -12.70 20.14
N GLY A 317 14.20 -14.04 20.08
CA GLY A 317 13.68 -14.91 21.13
C GLY A 317 14.38 -14.69 22.47
N GLU A 318 15.72 -14.63 22.47
CA GLU A 318 16.51 -14.40 23.69
C GLU A 318 16.31 -13.00 24.27
N THR A 319 16.17 -11.99 23.41
CA THR A 319 15.81 -10.61 23.79
C THR A 319 14.47 -10.60 24.52
N ILE A 320 13.44 -11.24 23.95
CA ILE A 320 12.11 -11.32 24.55
C ILE A 320 12.15 -12.08 25.87
N GLU A 321 12.76 -13.27 25.91
CA GLU A 321 12.85 -14.08 27.12
C GLU A 321 13.55 -13.33 28.26
N SER A 322 14.67 -12.66 27.95
CA SER A 322 15.42 -11.86 28.92
C SER A 322 14.62 -10.66 29.41
N GLY A 323 13.93 -9.96 28.50
CA GLY A 323 13.05 -8.84 28.84
C GLY A 323 11.88 -9.26 29.73
N LEU A 324 11.24 -10.40 29.45
CA LEU A 324 10.16 -10.95 30.26
C LEU A 324 10.63 -11.31 31.68
N LYS A 325 11.84 -11.87 31.84
CA LYS A 325 12.45 -12.11 33.16
C LYS A 325 12.66 -10.82 33.95
N VAL A 326 13.08 -9.73 33.29
CA VAL A 326 13.19 -8.41 33.91
C VAL A 326 11.81 -7.91 34.35
N VAL A 327 10.79 -8.03 33.49
CA VAL A 327 9.41 -7.65 33.83
C VAL A 327 8.92 -8.40 35.06
N GLU A 328 9.02 -9.72 35.08
CA GLU A 328 8.57 -10.55 36.20
C GLU A 328 9.24 -10.18 37.53
N LYS A 329 10.54 -9.91 37.48
CA LYS A 329 11.32 -9.63 38.69
C LYS A 329 11.08 -8.21 39.23
N PHE A 330 10.89 -7.23 38.36
CA PHE A 330 11.00 -5.81 38.74
C PHE A 330 9.74 -4.97 38.54
N TYR A 331 8.71 -5.46 37.84
CA TYR A 331 7.47 -4.75 37.61
C TYR A 331 6.40 -5.32 38.54
N ARG A 332 5.97 -4.50 39.52
CA ARG A 332 5.01 -4.84 40.57
C ARG A 332 4.04 -3.70 40.80
#